data_AF-C7LTB3-F1
#
_entry.id   AF-C7LTB3-F1
#
_cell.length_a   1.000
_cell.length_b   1.000
_cell.length_c   1.000
_cell.angle_alpha   90.00
_cell.angle_beta   90.00
_cell.angle_gamma   90.00
#
_symmetry.space_group_name_H-M   'P 1'
#
loop_
_entity.id
_entity.type
_entity.pdbx_description
1 polymer ?
#
loop_
_entity_poly.entity_id
_entity_poly.type
_entity_poly.pdbx_seq_one_letter_code
_entity_poly.pdbx_strand_id
1 'polypeptide(L)'
;MNIPRRSLLKAALAPLLLPFLTSEAQASVPVSDISEIRIIQTKDPARILERVSAPGFAHSMAQSTLAFIIESYPKGNLPVWKKPLSEIDLHSRIPEICTHVVQGVLRHASIYPVDPCWIMGQMMAESFFYEFAVSSALAVGPCQFIAATARGYGLVCADEHGQPAGFARREDLEPEFEQAGAYRTQMRALRKEQSELFGSPAKLLRTLVNAQAAGKPLSAAGTYALALDRMDLLQAQYNAARDNCRLYLDENFRDRSIFSPQDVAFFEKFDQRVLYSHAINAMVKMMAENLRARGGNILAATAGYNAGLGNTDSKYGVYSSYGRIPNFAETVEYVSRILVNHHEITRRIA
;
A
#
# COMPACT_ATOMS: atom_id res chain seq x y z
N MET A 1 14.72 9.44 -13.45
CA MET A 1 13.46 8.90 -14.04
C MET A 1 13.77 8.26 -15.40
N ASN A 2 13.64 6.95 -15.56
CA ASN A 2 14.00 6.24 -16.81
C ASN A 2 12.97 5.15 -17.16
N ILE A 3 11.73 5.54 -17.47
CA ILE A 3 10.64 4.58 -17.73
C ILE A 3 10.04 4.62 -19.16
N PRO A 4 10.16 5.64 -20.04
CA PRO A 4 9.47 5.56 -21.32
C PRO A 4 10.30 4.98 -22.49
N ARG A 5 11.42 4.27 -22.25
CA ARG A 5 12.24 3.68 -23.35
C ARG A 5 12.06 2.17 -23.58
N ARG A 6 11.39 1.43 -22.67
CA ARG A 6 11.22 -0.04 -22.80
C ARG A 6 9.90 -0.51 -23.42
N SER A 7 8.95 0.39 -23.67
CA SER A 7 7.60 0.04 -24.16
C SER A 7 7.49 -0.03 -25.69
N LEU A 8 8.40 0.58 -26.45
CA LEU A 8 8.27 0.68 -27.92
C LEU A 8 8.82 -0.53 -28.71
N LEU A 9 9.63 -1.40 -28.08
CA LEU A 9 10.24 -2.55 -28.75
C LEU A 9 9.54 -3.91 -28.53
N LYS A 10 8.54 -3.98 -27.62
CA LYS A 10 7.79 -5.23 -27.35
C LYS A 10 6.50 -5.39 -28.19
N ALA A 11 6.11 -4.38 -28.96
CA ALA A 11 4.86 -4.39 -29.73
C ALA A 11 4.98 -4.96 -31.16
N ALA A 12 6.16 -5.48 -31.57
CA ALA A 12 6.41 -5.87 -32.97
C ALA A 12 6.64 -7.37 -33.21
N LEU A 13 6.52 -8.26 -32.22
CA LEU A 13 6.85 -9.69 -32.39
C LEU A 13 5.79 -10.68 -31.87
N ALA A 14 4.61 -10.22 -31.46
CA ALA A 14 3.59 -11.09 -30.88
C ALA A 14 2.65 -11.85 -31.85
N PRO A 15 2.55 -11.60 -33.18
CA PRO A 15 1.53 -12.28 -33.99
C PRO A 15 2.09 -13.36 -34.94
N LEU A 16 3.09 -14.16 -34.54
CA LEU A 16 3.66 -15.21 -35.42
C LEU A 16 3.83 -16.61 -34.85
N LEU A 17 3.37 -16.88 -33.63
CA LEU A 17 3.45 -18.23 -33.06
C LEU A 17 2.19 -18.55 -32.27
N LEU A 18 1.16 -19.08 -32.95
CA LEU A 18 0.23 -20.11 -32.43
C LEU A 18 -0.87 -20.37 -33.48
N PRO A 19 -0.86 -21.56 -34.11
CA PRO A 19 -2.10 -22.29 -34.29
C PRO A 19 -2.00 -23.69 -33.69
N PHE A 20 -3.18 -24.23 -33.36
CA PHE A 20 -3.48 -25.60 -32.95
C PHE A 20 -3.27 -25.96 -31.48
N LEU A 21 -4.29 -25.72 -30.66
CA LEU A 21 -4.77 -26.75 -29.72
C LEU A 21 -6.30 -26.69 -29.66
N THR A 22 -6.90 -27.77 -30.15
CA THR A 22 -8.33 -28.08 -30.16
C THR A 22 -8.86 -28.33 -28.75
N SER A 23 -10.09 -27.86 -28.50
CA SER A 23 -10.79 -28.02 -27.22
C SER A 23 -11.30 -29.44 -27.03
N GLU A 24 -10.89 -30.10 -25.94
CA GLU A 24 -11.70 -31.14 -25.32
C GLU A 24 -12.57 -30.49 -24.24
N ALA A 25 -13.88 -30.70 -24.38
CA ALA A 25 -14.90 -30.20 -23.48
C ALA A 25 -14.79 -30.94 -22.13
N GLN A 26 -14.25 -30.26 -21.12
CA GLN A 26 -14.36 -30.70 -19.74
C GLN A 26 -15.74 -30.34 -19.19
N ALA A 27 -16.38 -31.36 -18.61
CA ALA A 27 -17.69 -31.33 -18.02
C ALA A 27 -17.83 -30.19 -17.00
N SER A 28 -18.93 -29.45 -17.10
CA SER A 28 -19.33 -28.40 -16.17
C SER A 28 -19.51 -28.96 -14.76
N VAL A 29 -18.58 -28.63 -13.87
CA VAL A 29 -18.78 -28.74 -12.43
C VAL A 29 -19.92 -27.79 -12.06
N PRO A 30 -20.93 -28.23 -11.29
CA PRO A 30 -22.00 -27.33 -10.87
C PRO A 30 -21.38 -26.19 -10.04
N VAL A 31 -21.66 -24.96 -10.48
CA VAL A 31 -21.32 -23.73 -9.77
C VAL A 31 -21.91 -23.83 -8.37
N SER A 32 -21.08 -24.09 -7.36
CA SER A 32 -21.54 -24.02 -5.98
C SER A 32 -21.91 -22.59 -5.65
N ASP A 33 -23.03 -22.42 -4.95
CA ASP A 33 -23.61 -21.13 -4.64
C ASP A 33 -22.65 -20.24 -3.82
N ILE A 34 -22.14 -19.23 -4.53
CA ILE A 34 -22.03 -17.83 -4.08
C ILE A 34 -20.81 -17.48 -3.19
N SER A 35 -19.64 -17.33 -3.81
CA SER A 35 -18.71 -16.23 -3.47
C SER A 35 -19.20 -14.96 -4.17
N GLU A 36 -20.26 -14.33 -3.66
CA GLU A 36 -20.69 -13.02 -4.16
C GLU A 36 -19.69 -11.97 -3.68
N ILE A 37 -18.69 -11.65 -4.51
CA ILE A 37 -17.92 -10.43 -4.30
C ILE A 37 -18.87 -9.26 -4.52
N ARG A 38 -19.40 -8.70 -3.42
CA ARG A 38 -20.25 -7.53 -3.46
C ARG A 38 -19.40 -6.28 -3.59
N ILE A 39 -19.20 -5.84 -4.83
CA ILE A 39 -18.43 -4.62 -5.15
C ILE A 39 -19.06 -3.39 -4.49
N ILE A 40 -20.40 -3.30 -4.49
CA ILE A 40 -21.13 -2.28 -3.75
C ILE A 40 -21.56 -2.88 -2.43
N GLN A 41 -20.87 -2.50 -1.36
CA GLN A 41 -21.17 -2.93 0.00
C GLN A 41 -22.39 -2.16 0.52
N THR A 42 -23.30 -2.90 1.16
CA THR A 42 -24.50 -2.31 1.80
C THR A 42 -24.11 -1.41 2.97
N LYS A 43 -24.92 -0.39 3.24
CA LYS A 43 -24.79 0.46 4.43
C LYS A 43 -25.34 -0.21 5.68
N ASP A 44 -26.18 -1.23 5.53
CA ASP A 44 -26.80 -1.94 6.64
C ASP A 44 -25.74 -2.77 7.39
N PRO A 45 -25.37 -2.36 8.62
CA PRO A 45 -24.38 -3.08 9.38
C PRO A 45 -24.91 -4.40 9.93
N ALA A 46 -26.24 -4.58 10.05
CA ALA A 46 -26.83 -5.73 10.74
C ALA A 46 -26.32 -7.07 10.19
N ARG A 47 -26.26 -7.20 8.86
CA ARG A 47 -25.80 -8.42 8.20
C ARG A 47 -24.31 -8.73 8.41
N ILE A 48 -23.48 -7.68 8.44
CA ILE A 48 -22.04 -7.84 8.72
C ILE A 48 -21.84 -8.13 10.21
N LEU A 49 -22.55 -7.44 11.10
CA LEU A 49 -22.49 -7.68 12.53
C LEU A 49 -22.94 -9.10 12.88
N GLU A 50 -24.06 -9.58 12.34
CA GLU A 50 -24.53 -10.96 12.54
C GLU A 50 -23.46 -11.98 12.18
N ARG A 51 -22.86 -11.85 10.98
CA ARG A 51 -21.81 -12.76 10.52
C ARG A 51 -20.54 -12.68 11.36
N VAL A 52 -20.08 -11.48 11.67
CA VAL A 52 -18.79 -11.23 12.33
C VAL A 52 -18.85 -11.48 13.84
N SER A 53 -20.04 -11.33 14.44
CA SER A 53 -20.29 -11.67 15.85
C SER A 53 -20.56 -13.14 16.08
N ALA A 54 -20.63 -13.97 15.03
CA ALA A 54 -20.79 -15.41 15.18
C ALA A 54 -19.60 -16.01 15.97
N PRO A 55 -19.85 -16.87 16.97
CA PRO A 55 -18.79 -17.55 17.71
C PRO A 55 -17.83 -18.27 16.76
N GLY A 56 -16.53 -18.08 16.97
CA GLY A 56 -15.50 -18.73 16.15
C GLY A 56 -15.23 -18.09 14.79
N PHE A 57 -15.93 -17.01 14.38
CA PHE A 57 -15.69 -16.36 13.08
C PHE A 57 -14.22 -15.97 12.86
N ALA A 58 -13.59 -15.32 13.86
CA ALA A 58 -12.17 -14.95 13.79
C ALA A 58 -11.25 -16.17 13.64
N HIS A 59 -11.60 -17.29 14.29
CA HIS A 59 -10.85 -18.54 14.19
C HIS A 59 -10.98 -19.17 12.81
N SER A 60 -12.20 -19.26 12.26
CA SER A 60 -12.43 -19.75 10.90
C SER A 60 -11.66 -18.91 9.88
N MET A 61 -11.75 -17.57 9.97
CA MET A 61 -11.00 -16.67 9.10
C MET A 61 -9.48 -16.89 9.20
N ALA A 62 -8.95 -17.16 10.39
CA ALA A 62 -7.54 -17.48 10.59
C ALA A 62 -7.14 -18.81 9.92
N GLN A 63 -7.94 -19.88 10.10
CA GLN A 63 -7.70 -21.17 9.45
C GLN A 63 -7.74 -21.05 7.93
N SER A 64 -8.73 -20.34 7.38
CA SER A 64 -8.85 -20.10 5.94
C SER A 64 -7.68 -19.32 5.37
N THR A 65 -7.20 -18.30 6.10
CA THR A 65 -6.04 -17.50 5.70
C THR A 65 -4.75 -18.32 5.73
N LEU A 66 -4.54 -19.11 6.79
CA LEU A 66 -3.38 -20.01 6.91
C LEU A 66 -3.38 -21.07 5.81
N ALA A 67 -4.52 -21.73 5.58
CA ALA A 67 -4.67 -22.71 4.51
C ALA A 67 -4.34 -22.11 3.13
N PHE A 68 -4.86 -20.91 2.84
CA PHE A 68 -4.53 -20.19 1.61
C PHE A 68 -3.02 -19.96 1.45
N ILE A 69 -2.34 -19.48 2.50
CA ILE A 69 -0.90 -19.23 2.45
C ILE A 69 -0.12 -20.53 2.25
N ILE A 70 -0.43 -21.58 3.03
CA ILE A 70 0.27 -22.88 2.98
C ILE A 70 0.13 -23.52 1.60
N GLU A 71 -1.07 -23.52 1.02
CA GLU A 71 -1.35 -24.11 -0.29
C GLU A 71 -0.69 -23.33 -1.44
N SER A 72 -0.66 -22.01 -1.35
CA SER A 72 -0.21 -21.14 -2.45
C SER A 72 1.29 -20.85 -2.42
N TYR A 73 1.92 -20.94 -1.25
CA TYR A 73 3.33 -20.64 -1.03
C TYR A 73 4.08 -21.80 -0.34
N PRO A 74 4.00 -23.04 -0.85
CA PRO A 74 4.61 -24.20 -0.21
C PRO A 74 6.14 -24.24 -0.32
N LYS A 75 6.73 -23.43 -1.20
CA LYS A 75 8.17 -23.40 -1.50
C LYS A 75 8.64 -21.97 -1.72
N GLY A 76 9.94 -21.76 -1.49
CA GLY A 76 10.58 -20.47 -1.66
C GLY A 76 10.30 -19.51 -0.49
N ASN A 77 10.72 -18.26 -0.65
CA ASN A 77 10.53 -17.24 0.37
C ASN A 77 9.15 -16.60 0.26
N LEU A 78 8.51 -16.36 1.40
CA LEU A 78 7.28 -15.57 1.43
C LEU A 78 7.57 -14.13 0.97
N PRO A 79 6.63 -13.51 0.22
CA PRO A 79 6.73 -12.10 -0.15
C PRO A 79 6.97 -11.23 1.09
N VAL A 80 7.77 -10.16 0.91
CA VAL A 80 8.16 -9.19 1.97
C VAL A 80 9.08 -9.77 3.04
N TRP A 81 8.77 -10.93 3.61
CA TRP A 81 9.55 -11.60 4.66
C TRP A 81 10.96 -12.01 4.22
N LYS A 82 11.12 -12.39 2.93
CA LYS A 82 12.38 -12.92 2.38
C LYS A 82 12.91 -14.17 3.12
N LYS A 83 12.00 -14.90 3.78
CA LYS A 83 12.27 -16.15 4.50
C LYS A 83 11.25 -17.22 4.06
N PRO A 84 11.59 -18.50 4.12
CA PRO A 84 10.63 -19.57 3.85
C PRO A 84 9.55 -19.61 4.93
N LEU A 85 8.39 -20.18 4.57
CA LEU A 85 7.25 -20.35 5.47
C LEU A 85 7.63 -21.07 6.79
N SER A 86 8.55 -22.03 6.73
CA SER A 86 9.03 -22.80 7.89
C SER A 86 9.77 -21.97 8.95
N GLU A 87 10.24 -20.77 8.62
CA GLU A 87 10.96 -19.88 9.53
C GLU A 87 10.07 -18.79 10.13
N ILE A 88 8.79 -18.75 9.77
CA ILE A 88 7.87 -17.68 10.14
C ILE A 88 6.71 -18.29 10.91
N ASP A 89 6.53 -17.86 12.16
CA ASP A 89 5.38 -18.27 12.96
C ASP A 89 4.12 -17.48 12.56
N LEU A 90 3.51 -17.90 11.45
CA LEU A 90 2.20 -17.40 11.02
C LEU A 90 1.06 -17.97 11.88
N HIS A 91 1.25 -19.13 12.52
CA HIS A 91 0.24 -19.77 13.35
C HIS A 91 -0.11 -18.93 14.59
N SER A 92 0.84 -18.18 15.15
CA SER A 92 0.56 -17.20 16.19
C SER A 92 0.08 -15.86 15.64
N ARG A 93 0.65 -15.40 14.51
CA ARG A 93 0.37 -14.05 13.95
C ARG A 93 -1.03 -13.93 13.36
N ILE A 94 -1.45 -14.87 12.53
CA ILE A 94 -2.71 -14.76 11.79
C ILE A 94 -3.94 -14.76 12.71
N PRO A 95 -4.06 -15.62 13.75
CA PRO A 95 -5.17 -15.52 14.69
C PRO A 95 -5.24 -14.20 15.45
N GLU A 96 -4.08 -13.64 15.84
CA GLU A 96 -4.02 -12.35 16.52
C GLU A 96 -4.49 -11.20 15.60
N ILE A 97 -4.01 -11.20 14.36
CA ILE A 97 -4.46 -10.27 13.32
C ILE A 97 -5.97 -10.40 13.11
N CYS A 98 -6.49 -11.61 12.93
CA CYS A 98 -7.93 -11.85 12.72
C CYS A 98 -8.77 -11.32 13.88
N THR A 99 -8.30 -11.50 15.12
CA THR A 99 -8.95 -10.98 16.32
C THR A 99 -9.06 -9.46 16.27
N HIS A 100 -7.96 -8.77 15.98
CA HIS A 100 -7.95 -7.31 15.85
C HIS A 100 -8.75 -6.78 14.66
N VAL A 101 -8.76 -7.49 13.53
CA VAL A 101 -9.59 -7.15 12.37
C VAL A 101 -11.06 -7.22 12.75
N VAL A 102 -11.51 -8.31 13.38
CA VAL A 102 -12.90 -8.47 13.83
C VAL A 102 -13.27 -7.38 14.83
N GLN A 103 -12.44 -7.13 15.84
CA GLN A 103 -12.66 -6.06 16.81
C GLN A 103 -12.74 -4.67 16.14
N GLY A 104 -11.87 -4.40 15.17
CA GLY A 104 -11.89 -3.15 14.41
C GLY A 104 -13.17 -2.98 13.59
N VAL A 105 -13.62 -4.04 12.92
CA VAL A 105 -14.86 -4.04 12.12
C VAL A 105 -16.06 -3.76 13.01
N LEU A 106 -16.16 -4.44 14.16
CA LEU A 106 -17.25 -4.22 15.12
C LEU A 106 -17.22 -2.78 15.67
N ARG A 107 -16.03 -2.27 16.02
CA ARG A 107 -15.84 -0.92 16.57
C ARG A 107 -16.28 0.17 15.61
N HIS A 108 -15.99 0.02 14.31
CA HIS A 108 -16.17 1.06 13.30
C HIS A 108 -17.38 0.83 12.38
N ALA A 109 -18.23 -0.16 12.68
CA ALA A 109 -19.39 -0.51 11.87
C ALA A 109 -20.40 0.64 11.67
N SER A 110 -20.45 1.59 12.61
CA SER A 110 -21.30 2.78 12.53
C SER A 110 -20.84 3.81 11.49
N ILE A 111 -19.58 3.76 11.05
CA ILE A 111 -19.06 4.61 9.96
C ILE A 111 -19.53 4.03 8.61
N TYR A 112 -19.18 2.76 8.39
CA TYR A 112 -19.60 1.92 7.27
C TYR A 112 -19.21 0.48 7.60
N PRO A 113 -20.04 -0.53 7.30
CA PRO A 113 -19.66 -1.90 7.60
C PRO A 113 -18.60 -2.40 6.61
N VAL A 114 -17.51 -2.95 7.16
CA VAL A 114 -16.33 -3.42 6.41
C VAL A 114 -16.29 -4.94 6.43
N ASP A 115 -16.03 -5.58 5.29
CA ASP A 115 -15.80 -7.02 5.24
C ASP A 115 -14.42 -7.38 5.83
N PRO A 116 -14.33 -8.12 6.95
CA PRO A 116 -13.04 -8.48 7.56
C PRO A 116 -12.15 -9.31 6.63
N CYS A 117 -12.72 -10.16 5.77
CA CYS A 117 -11.93 -10.93 4.80
C CYS A 117 -11.23 -10.01 3.79
N TRP A 118 -11.83 -8.85 3.49
CA TRP A 118 -11.24 -7.88 2.57
C TRP A 118 -10.03 -7.20 3.22
N ILE A 119 -10.13 -6.87 4.51
CA ILE A 119 -9.02 -6.34 5.29
C ILE A 119 -7.87 -7.35 5.36
N MET A 120 -8.15 -8.63 5.56
CA MET A 120 -7.12 -9.68 5.50
C MET A 120 -6.45 -9.75 4.13
N GLY A 121 -7.23 -9.73 3.04
CA GLY A 121 -6.70 -9.72 1.68
C GLY A 121 -5.85 -8.48 1.38
N GLN A 122 -6.21 -7.34 1.97
CA GLN A 122 -5.48 -6.08 1.89
C GLN A 122 -4.18 -6.10 2.69
N MET A 123 -4.18 -6.57 3.94
CA MET A 123 -2.95 -6.73 4.74
C MET A 123 -1.96 -7.68 4.07
N MET A 124 -2.45 -8.74 3.44
CA MET A 124 -1.62 -9.63 2.64
C MET A 124 -1.01 -8.92 1.43
N ALA A 125 -1.74 -7.99 0.81
CA ALA A 125 -1.24 -7.19 -0.30
C ALA A 125 -0.16 -6.19 0.13
N GLU A 126 -0.36 -5.56 1.29
CA GLU A 126 0.51 -4.52 1.86
C GLU A 126 1.84 -5.06 2.37
N SER A 127 1.81 -6.05 3.26
CA SER A 127 3.02 -6.51 3.96
C SER A 127 3.18 -8.03 4.01
N PHE A 128 2.23 -8.77 3.43
CA PHE A 128 2.13 -10.21 3.65
C PHE A 128 2.11 -10.57 5.14
N PHE A 129 1.38 -9.75 5.93
CA PHE A 129 1.25 -9.86 7.39
C PHE A 129 2.52 -9.60 8.20
N TYR A 130 3.59 -9.08 7.59
CA TYR A 130 4.82 -8.75 8.31
C TYR A 130 4.68 -7.47 9.13
N GLU A 131 4.84 -7.59 10.44
CA GLU A 131 4.70 -6.50 11.41
C GLU A 131 5.80 -5.43 11.32
N PHE A 132 6.99 -5.79 10.83
CA PHE A 132 8.13 -4.89 10.71
C PHE A 132 8.45 -4.53 9.25
N ALA A 133 7.47 -4.65 8.35
CA ALA A 133 7.65 -4.28 6.95
C ALA A 133 7.91 -2.78 6.80
N VAL A 134 9.01 -2.40 6.14
CA VAL A 134 9.34 -1.00 5.80
C VAL A 134 9.50 -0.84 4.30
N SER A 135 8.63 -0.03 3.68
CA SER A 135 8.72 0.24 2.25
C SER A 135 9.79 1.29 1.92
N SER A 136 10.14 1.37 0.63
CA SER A 136 10.96 2.46 0.11
C SER A 136 10.28 3.83 0.22
N ALA A 137 8.98 3.91 0.51
CA ALA A 137 8.24 5.15 0.74
C ALA A 137 8.04 5.46 2.24
N LEU A 138 8.70 4.72 3.14
CA LEU A 138 8.54 4.81 4.60
C LEU A 138 7.11 4.49 5.07
N ALA A 139 6.41 3.65 4.31
CA ALA A 139 5.23 2.96 4.78
C ALA A 139 5.68 1.83 5.73
N VAL A 140 5.09 1.76 6.92
CA VAL A 140 5.55 0.87 8.00
C VAL A 140 4.44 -0.05 8.45
N GLY A 141 4.84 -1.26 8.80
CA GLY A 141 4.04 -2.23 9.52
C GLY A 141 3.07 -3.02 8.64
N PRO A 142 2.17 -3.77 9.28
CA PRO A 142 1.35 -4.74 8.57
C PRO A 142 0.25 -4.10 7.71
N CYS A 143 -0.02 -2.81 7.94
CA CYS A 143 -1.00 -2.01 7.19
C CYS A 143 -0.32 -0.95 6.29
N GLN A 144 1.01 -0.93 6.24
CA GLN A 144 1.83 -0.02 5.41
C GLN A 144 1.38 1.45 5.47
N PHE A 145 1.27 2.00 6.69
CA PHE A 145 0.98 3.42 6.83
C PHE A 145 2.24 4.26 6.67
N ILE A 146 2.17 5.28 5.81
CA ILE A 146 3.09 6.41 5.88
C ILE A 146 2.77 7.26 7.12
N ALA A 147 3.81 7.86 7.71
CA ALA A 147 3.73 8.59 8.97
C ALA A 147 2.63 9.67 9.00
N ALA A 148 2.51 10.47 7.94
CA ALA A 148 1.48 11.51 7.86
C ALA A 148 0.05 10.95 7.95
N THR A 149 -0.22 9.79 7.35
CA THR A 149 -1.52 9.13 7.43
C THR A 149 -1.73 8.53 8.81
N ALA A 150 -0.74 7.80 9.34
CA ALA A 150 -0.80 7.19 10.68
C ALA A 150 -1.11 8.23 11.77
N ARG A 151 -0.44 9.38 11.75
CA ARG A 151 -0.74 10.50 12.67
C ARG A 151 -2.16 11.04 12.53
N GLY A 152 -2.70 11.07 11.31
CA GLY A 152 -4.11 11.41 11.07
C GLY A 152 -5.10 10.46 11.77
N TYR A 153 -4.65 9.24 12.07
CA TYR A 153 -5.38 8.25 12.87
C TYR A 153 -4.92 8.16 14.33
N GLY A 154 -4.05 9.08 14.78
CA GLY A 154 -3.60 9.17 16.16
C GLY A 154 -2.50 8.18 16.55
N LEU A 155 -1.79 7.59 15.58
CA LEU A 155 -0.67 6.68 15.86
C LEU A 155 0.62 7.46 16.08
N VAL A 156 1.36 7.06 17.12
CA VAL A 156 2.75 7.45 17.33
C VAL A 156 3.62 6.84 16.23
N CYS A 157 4.53 7.63 15.66
CA CYS A 157 5.44 7.23 14.60
C CYS A 157 6.88 7.56 14.96
N ALA A 158 7.85 6.79 14.46
CA ALA A 158 9.26 6.97 14.79
C ALA A 158 9.88 8.30 14.31
N ASP A 159 9.19 9.04 13.44
CA ASP A 159 9.59 10.38 13.01
C ASP A 159 9.05 11.49 13.93
N GLU A 160 8.36 11.15 15.02
CA GLU A 160 8.01 12.10 16.08
C GLU A 160 9.22 12.37 16.98
N HIS A 161 9.67 13.63 16.96
CA HIS A 161 10.93 14.07 17.53
C HIS A 161 11.02 13.97 19.05
N GLY A 162 12.25 13.80 19.54
CA GLY A 162 12.61 14.12 20.93
C GLY A 162 12.48 12.95 21.89
N GLN A 163 12.74 11.74 21.41
CA GLN A 163 12.88 10.58 22.28
C GLN A 163 14.03 10.80 23.28
N PRO A 164 13.94 10.30 24.51
CA PRO A 164 15.03 10.41 25.48
C PRO A 164 16.32 9.78 24.94
N ALA A 165 17.48 10.35 25.28
CA ALA A 165 18.76 9.78 24.89
C ALA A 165 18.92 8.33 25.38
N GLY A 166 19.39 7.45 24.50
CA GLY A 166 19.52 6.01 24.74
C GLY A 166 18.21 5.22 24.62
N PHE A 167 17.10 5.84 24.21
CA PHE A 167 15.83 5.16 24.00
C PHE A 167 15.86 4.31 22.71
N ALA A 168 16.37 4.87 21.62
CA ALA A 168 16.37 4.24 20.30
C ALA A 168 17.80 3.85 19.88
N ARG A 169 17.91 2.86 18.99
CA ARG A 169 19.17 2.57 18.31
C ARG A 169 19.36 3.58 17.18
N ARG A 170 20.61 3.93 16.89
CA ARG A 170 20.98 4.86 15.81
C ARG A 170 20.28 6.22 15.89
N GLU A 171 20.23 6.81 17.09
CA GLU A 171 19.66 8.16 17.32
C GLU A 171 20.32 9.22 16.43
N ASP A 172 21.55 8.99 15.97
CA ASP A 172 22.24 9.80 14.95
C ASP A 172 21.46 9.95 13.63
N LEU A 173 20.56 9.02 13.31
CA LEU A 173 19.76 9.02 12.09
C LEU A 173 18.36 9.62 12.26
N GLU A 174 17.90 9.92 13.48
CA GLU A 174 16.57 10.52 13.71
C GLU A 174 16.37 11.84 12.93
N PRO A 175 17.36 12.76 12.85
CA PRO A 175 17.19 14.01 12.09
C PRO A 175 16.97 13.81 10.58
N GLU A 176 17.22 12.63 10.03
CA GLU A 176 17.06 12.33 8.60
C GLU A 176 15.60 12.41 8.13
N PHE A 177 14.63 12.19 9.03
CA PHE A 177 13.21 12.36 8.70
C PHE A 177 12.89 13.82 8.36
N GLU A 178 13.40 14.76 9.16
CA GLU A 178 13.25 16.20 8.91
C GLU A 178 13.97 16.60 7.63
N GLN A 179 15.20 16.12 7.43
CA GLN A 179 15.99 16.41 6.22
C GLN A 179 15.29 15.89 4.95
N ALA A 180 14.76 14.66 4.96
CA ALA A 180 13.98 14.12 3.85
C ALA A 180 12.75 15.00 3.54
N GLY A 181 12.07 15.50 4.57
CA GLY A 181 10.98 16.47 4.44
C GLY A 181 11.42 17.80 3.80
N ALA A 182 12.58 18.31 4.22
CA ALA A 182 13.17 19.53 3.68
C ALA A 182 13.55 19.38 2.19
N TYR A 183 14.24 18.30 1.81
CA TYR A 183 14.59 18.03 0.41
C TYR A 183 13.35 17.89 -0.47
N ARG A 184 12.31 17.21 0.01
CA ARG A 184 11.04 17.11 -0.72
C ARG A 184 10.38 18.46 -0.94
N THR A 185 10.45 19.36 0.05
CA THR A 185 9.93 20.74 -0.06
C THR A 185 10.74 21.55 -1.08
N GLN A 186 12.07 21.47 -1.04
CA GLN A 186 12.94 22.12 -2.02
C GLN A 186 12.71 21.62 -3.45
N MET A 187 12.56 20.30 -3.65
CA MET A 187 12.21 19.74 -4.96
C MET A 187 10.86 20.25 -5.47
N ARG A 188 9.85 20.36 -4.60
CA ARG A 188 8.54 20.93 -4.97
C ARG A 188 8.65 22.41 -5.36
N ALA A 189 9.42 23.19 -4.61
CA ALA A 189 9.67 24.59 -4.93
C ALA A 189 10.36 24.74 -6.29
N LEU A 190 11.40 23.94 -6.55
CA LEU A 190 12.12 23.95 -7.82
C LEU A 190 11.22 23.55 -9.02
N ARG A 191 10.33 22.55 -8.83
CA ARG A 191 9.34 22.20 -9.87
C ARG A 191 8.37 23.34 -10.18
N LYS A 192 8.00 24.12 -9.16
CA LYS A 192 7.11 25.28 -9.32
C LYS A 192 7.83 26.44 -10.00
N GLU A 193 9.06 26.72 -9.60
CA GLU A 193 9.91 27.77 -10.19
C GLU A 193 10.21 27.47 -11.67
N GLN A 194 10.49 26.21 -12.00
CA GLN A 194 10.86 25.76 -13.33
C GLN A 194 9.72 24.95 -13.97
N SER A 195 8.49 25.51 -13.95
CA SER A 195 7.28 24.80 -14.38
C SER A 195 7.28 24.41 -15.85
N GLU A 196 7.94 25.19 -16.73
CA GLU A 196 8.09 24.83 -18.14
C GLU A 196 8.93 23.55 -18.32
N LEU A 197 10.03 23.46 -17.55
CA LEU A 197 10.95 22.33 -17.56
C LEU A 197 10.32 21.06 -16.99
N PHE A 198 9.73 21.15 -15.80
CA PHE A 198 9.25 19.98 -15.08
C PHE A 198 7.76 19.67 -15.29
N GLY A 199 6.94 20.67 -15.59
CA GLY A 199 5.50 20.51 -15.79
C GLY A 199 5.12 20.09 -17.20
N SER A 200 5.96 20.36 -18.20
CA SER A 200 5.69 20.02 -19.61
C SER A 200 6.95 19.60 -20.39
N PRO A 201 7.70 18.58 -19.90
CA PRO A 201 9.01 18.22 -20.45
C PRO A 201 8.95 17.84 -21.94
N ALA A 202 7.89 17.16 -22.38
CA ALA A 202 7.72 16.79 -23.80
C ALA A 202 7.51 18.00 -24.72
N LYS A 203 6.76 19.02 -24.23
CA LYS A 203 6.54 20.27 -24.96
C LYS A 203 7.85 21.04 -25.04
N LEU A 204 8.57 21.18 -23.93
CA LEU A 204 9.87 21.84 -23.90
C LEU A 204 10.86 21.15 -24.84
N LEU A 205 10.98 19.82 -24.77
CA LEU A 205 11.86 19.06 -25.65
C LEU A 205 11.56 19.32 -27.12
N ARG A 206 10.28 19.33 -27.52
CA ARG A 206 9.88 19.66 -28.89
C ARG A 206 10.30 21.07 -29.29
N THR A 207 10.08 22.05 -28.41
CA THR A 207 10.51 23.44 -28.63
C THR A 207 12.02 23.54 -28.84
N LEU A 208 12.81 22.89 -27.98
CA LEU A 208 14.27 22.89 -28.04
C LEU A 208 14.78 22.23 -29.34
N VAL A 209 14.23 21.08 -29.72
CA VAL A 209 14.58 20.39 -30.98
C VAL A 209 14.25 21.23 -32.20
N ASN A 210 13.09 21.89 -32.23
CA ASN A 210 12.69 22.75 -33.34
C ASN A 210 13.57 24.01 -33.45
N ALA A 211 13.93 24.62 -32.31
CA ALA A 211 14.83 25.76 -32.28
C ALA A 211 16.22 25.38 -32.81
N GLN A 212 16.75 24.23 -32.38
CA GLN A 212 18.02 23.70 -32.88
C GLN A 212 17.97 23.41 -34.39
N ALA A 213 16.91 22.77 -34.89
CA ALA A 213 16.75 22.49 -36.31
C ALA A 213 16.65 23.77 -37.17
N ALA A 214 16.13 24.85 -36.59
CA ALA A 214 16.05 26.17 -37.24
C ALA A 214 17.32 27.03 -37.04
N GLY A 215 18.38 26.51 -36.43
CA GLY A 215 19.61 27.25 -36.13
C GLY A 215 19.41 28.41 -35.13
N LYS A 216 18.34 28.38 -34.34
CA LYS A 216 18.03 29.42 -33.35
C LYS A 216 18.78 29.16 -32.05
N PRO A 217 19.30 30.21 -31.38
CA PRO A 217 19.99 30.06 -30.10
C PRO A 217 19.03 29.59 -29.00
N LEU A 218 19.53 28.73 -28.12
CA LEU A 218 18.81 28.22 -26.94
C LEU A 218 19.16 29.07 -25.69
N SER A 219 18.62 30.28 -25.62
CA SER A 219 19.00 31.28 -24.60
C SER A 219 18.82 30.85 -23.15
N ALA A 220 17.92 29.89 -22.85
CA ALA A 220 17.67 29.37 -21.51
C ALA A 220 18.40 28.05 -21.18
N ALA A 221 19.24 27.52 -22.09
CA ALA A 221 19.86 26.20 -21.93
C ALA A 221 20.68 26.06 -20.64
N GLY A 222 21.46 27.09 -20.28
CA GLY A 222 22.24 27.09 -19.03
C GLY A 222 21.37 27.04 -17.77
N THR A 223 20.27 27.80 -17.75
CA THR A 223 19.31 27.78 -16.64
C THR A 223 18.64 26.41 -16.49
N TYR A 224 18.26 25.78 -17.61
CA TYR A 224 17.67 24.44 -17.57
C TYR A 224 18.68 23.38 -17.12
N ALA A 225 19.93 23.45 -17.59
CA ALA A 225 20.99 22.54 -17.14
C ALA A 225 21.20 22.64 -15.61
N LEU A 226 21.37 23.85 -15.09
CA LEU A 226 21.51 24.08 -13.65
C LEU A 226 20.30 23.60 -12.84
N ALA A 227 19.08 23.79 -13.36
CA ALA A 227 17.87 23.31 -12.70
C ALA A 227 17.77 21.78 -12.69
N LEU A 228 18.21 21.11 -13.76
CA LEU A 228 18.30 19.64 -13.82
C LEU A 228 19.34 19.11 -12.84
N ASP A 229 20.55 19.68 -12.83
CA ASP A 229 21.62 19.29 -11.90
C ASP A 229 21.19 19.47 -10.44
N ARG A 230 20.53 20.59 -10.13
CA ARG A 230 19.97 20.84 -8.79
C ARG A 230 18.89 19.83 -8.43
N MET A 231 18.02 19.47 -9.37
CA MET A 231 16.99 18.45 -9.14
C MET A 231 17.62 17.07 -8.87
N ASP A 232 18.65 16.70 -9.62
CA ASP A 232 19.36 15.42 -9.46
C ASP A 232 20.08 15.36 -8.11
N LEU A 233 20.75 16.45 -7.69
CA LEU A 233 21.37 16.56 -6.37
C LEU A 233 20.33 16.42 -5.24
N LEU A 234 19.24 17.18 -5.31
CA LEU A 234 18.17 17.11 -4.30
C LEU A 234 17.52 15.72 -4.25
N GLN A 235 17.36 15.07 -5.40
CA GLN A 235 16.81 13.71 -5.46
C GLN A 235 17.77 12.68 -4.86
N ALA A 236 19.09 12.81 -5.08
CA ALA A 236 20.09 11.96 -4.48
C ALA A 236 20.15 12.14 -2.95
N GLN A 237 20.14 13.38 -2.47
CA GLN A 237 20.11 13.70 -1.04
C GLN A 237 18.83 13.18 -0.37
N TYR A 238 17.67 13.38 -1.00
CA TYR A 238 16.41 12.82 -0.53
C TYR A 238 16.45 11.29 -0.44
N ASN A 239 17.01 10.62 -1.45
CA ASN A 239 17.11 9.16 -1.44
C ASN A 239 18.02 8.67 -0.31
N ALA A 240 19.18 9.32 -0.11
CA ALA A 240 20.11 8.99 0.97
C ALA A 240 19.47 9.18 2.36
N ALA A 241 18.85 10.33 2.60
CA ALA A 241 18.14 10.60 3.87
C ALA A 241 17.03 9.57 4.13
N ARG A 242 16.26 9.20 3.09
CA ARG A 242 15.21 8.19 3.20
C ARG A 242 15.77 6.79 3.46
N ASP A 243 16.89 6.42 2.87
CA ASP A 243 17.54 5.13 3.15
C ASP A 243 18.10 5.11 4.58
N ASN A 244 18.60 6.24 5.09
CA ASN A 244 18.97 6.38 6.50
C ASN A 244 17.76 6.27 7.44
N CYS A 245 16.61 6.85 7.10
CA CYS A 245 15.36 6.67 7.84
C CYS A 245 14.94 5.19 7.91
N ARG A 246 15.10 4.45 6.80
CA ARG A 246 14.81 3.02 6.76
C ARG A 246 15.77 2.23 7.64
N LEU A 247 17.06 2.57 7.59
CA LEU A 247 18.06 1.97 8.46
C LEU A 247 17.73 2.23 9.94
N TYR A 248 17.32 3.44 10.30
CA TYR A 248 16.88 3.77 11.66
C TYR A 248 15.73 2.87 12.13
N LEU A 249 14.69 2.71 11.30
CA LEU A 249 13.57 1.82 11.60
C LEU A 249 14.03 0.36 11.72
N ASP A 250 14.78 -0.14 10.74
CA ASP A 250 15.26 -1.53 10.69
C ASP A 250 16.11 -1.88 11.92
N GLU A 251 16.99 -0.97 12.35
CA GLU A 251 17.83 -1.15 13.56
C GLU A 251 16.98 -1.23 14.83
N ASN A 252 15.95 -0.39 14.94
CA ASN A 252 15.05 -0.36 16.09
C ASN A 252 14.05 -1.52 16.11
N PHE A 253 13.77 -2.15 14.97
CA PHE A 253 12.92 -3.33 14.87
C PHE A 253 13.71 -4.64 15.07
N ARG A 254 15.01 -4.63 14.76
CA ARG A 254 15.84 -5.83 14.81
C ARG A 254 15.84 -6.48 16.20
N ASP A 255 15.63 -7.80 16.20
CA ASP A 255 15.61 -8.66 17.39
C ASP A 255 14.50 -8.33 18.40
N ARG A 256 13.50 -7.54 18.00
CA ARG A 256 12.30 -7.27 18.79
C ARG A 256 11.11 -8.13 18.35
N SER A 257 10.14 -8.28 19.24
CA SER A 257 8.91 -9.00 18.95
C SER A 257 7.70 -8.24 19.46
N ILE A 258 6.67 -8.06 18.63
CA ILE A 258 5.39 -7.51 19.10
C ILE A 258 4.63 -8.45 20.04
N PHE A 259 5.15 -9.67 20.27
CA PHE A 259 4.64 -10.63 21.26
C PHE A 259 5.39 -10.57 22.60
N SER A 260 6.43 -9.72 22.70
CA SER A 260 7.17 -9.46 23.93
C SER A 260 6.58 -8.21 24.62
N PRO A 261 6.06 -8.30 25.86
CA PRO A 261 5.49 -7.14 26.55
C PRO A 261 6.46 -5.97 26.69
N GLN A 262 7.76 -6.27 26.84
CA GLN A 262 8.81 -5.26 26.94
C GLN A 262 8.99 -4.50 25.61
N ASP A 263 8.97 -5.22 24.49
CA ASP A 263 9.09 -4.61 23.15
C ASP A 263 7.81 -3.87 22.75
N VAL A 264 6.63 -4.38 23.13
CA VAL A 264 5.37 -3.66 22.96
C VAL A 264 5.43 -2.32 23.69
N ALA A 265 5.89 -2.28 24.94
CA ALA A 265 6.04 -1.03 25.70
C ALA A 265 7.02 -0.04 25.04
N PHE A 266 8.03 -0.54 24.32
CA PHE A 266 8.90 0.28 23.48
C PHE A 266 8.13 0.82 22.26
N PHE A 267 7.44 -0.04 21.50
CA PHE A 267 6.72 0.36 20.29
C PHE A 267 5.54 1.30 20.54
N GLU A 268 4.90 1.21 21.71
CA GLU A 268 3.86 2.15 22.14
C GLU A 268 4.35 3.61 22.18
N LYS A 269 5.67 3.81 22.36
CA LYS A 269 6.30 5.13 22.41
C LYS A 269 7.15 5.45 21.19
N PHE A 270 7.55 4.42 20.44
CA PHE A 270 8.44 4.55 19.30
C PHE A 270 7.68 4.56 17.97
N ASP A 271 6.93 3.51 17.64
CA ASP A 271 6.21 3.42 16.38
C ASP A 271 5.04 2.44 16.50
N GLN A 272 3.84 2.95 16.71
CA GLN A 272 2.64 2.14 16.87
C GLN A 272 2.18 1.48 15.55
N ARG A 273 2.77 1.86 14.41
CA ARG A 273 2.42 1.24 13.11
C ARG A 273 2.80 -0.23 13.03
N VAL A 274 3.71 -0.73 13.88
CA VAL A 274 4.08 -2.16 13.93
C VAL A 274 3.14 -2.99 14.81
N LEU A 275 2.37 -2.34 15.69
CA LEU A 275 1.49 -3.01 16.64
C LEU A 275 0.12 -3.29 16.02
N TYR A 276 -0.30 -4.55 16.07
CA TYR A 276 -1.57 -4.98 15.47
C TYR A 276 -2.78 -4.21 16.02
N SER A 277 -2.85 -4.03 17.33
CA SER A 277 -3.95 -3.31 18.01
C SER A 277 -4.18 -1.89 17.45
N HIS A 278 -3.12 -1.18 17.12
CA HIS A 278 -3.17 0.20 16.61
C HIS A 278 -3.32 0.23 15.09
N ALA A 279 -2.40 -0.42 14.38
CA ALA A 279 -2.33 -0.37 12.92
C ALA A 279 -3.59 -0.95 12.26
N ILE A 280 -4.07 -2.10 12.74
CA ILE A 280 -5.27 -2.73 12.16
C ILE A 280 -6.51 -1.90 12.47
N ASN A 281 -6.61 -1.33 13.68
CA ASN A 281 -7.76 -0.48 14.01
C ASN A 281 -7.82 0.77 13.13
N ALA A 282 -6.68 1.42 12.87
CA ALA A 282 -6.58 2.54 11.96
C ALA A 282 -6.91 2.14 10.51
N MET A 283 -6.42 0.99 10.04
CA MET A 283 -6.72 0.47 8.71
C MET A 283 -8.21 0.22 8.50
N VAL A 284 -8.88 -0.43 9.46
CA VAL A 284 -10.31 -0.69 9.38
C VAL A 284 -11.11 0.61 9.41
N LYS A 285 -10.74 1.55 10.28
CA LYS A 285 -11.39 2.88 10.33
C LYS A 285 -11.25 3.62 8.99
N MET A 286 -10.04 3.64 8.43
CA MET A 286 -9.78 4.27 7.14
C MET A 286 -10.58 3.63 6.01
N MET A 287 -10.68 2.30 6.00
CA MET A 287 -11.50 1.61 5.01
C MET A 287 -12.99 1.96 5.15
N ALA A 288 -13.51 2.01 6.38
CA ALA A 288 -14.91 2.41 6.62
C ALA A 288 -15.18 3.84 6.14
N GLU A 289 -14.25 4.77 6.41
CA GLU A 289 -14.36 6.16 5.93
C GLU A 289 -14.30 6.25 4.41
N ASN A 290 -13.39 5.51 3.77
CA ASN A 290 -13.27 5.44 2.31
C ASN A 290 -14.53 4.83 1.67
N LEU A 291 -15.09 3.77 2.24
CA LEU A 291 -16.35 3.16 1.79
C LEU A 291 -17.51 4.15 1.88
N ARG A 292 -17.64 4.86 3.00
CA ARG A 292 -18.63 5.91 3.17
C ARG A 292 -18.48 6.99 2.10
N ALA A 293 -17.26 7.43 1.83
CA ALA A 293 -16.96 8.45 0.82
C ALA A 293 -17.21 7.97 -0.63
N ARG A 294 -17.21 6.65 -0.85
CA ARG A 294 -17.41 6.01 -2.17
C ARG A 294 -18.71 5.23 -2.27
N GLY A 295 -19.71 5.55 -1.45
CA GLY A 295 -21.05 4.97 -1.54
C GLY A 295 -21.06 3.44 -1.47
N GLY A 296 -20.10 2.84 -0.76
CA GLY A 296 -19.94 1.39 -0.65
C GLY A 296 -19.11 0.74 -1.76
N ASN A 297 -18.59 1.48 -2.74
CA ASN A 297 -17.72 0.91 -3.77
C ASN A 297 -16.36 0.50 -3.18
N ILE A 298 -16.22 -0.79 -2.86
CA ILE A 298 -15.02 -1.33 -2.21
C ILE A 298 -13.77 -1.19 -3.09
N LEU A 299 -13.91 -1.25 -4.41
CA LEU A 299 -12.77 -1.12 -5.34
C LEU A 299 -12.22 0.31 -5.33
N ALA A 300 -13.09 1.32 -5.38
CA ALA A 300 -12.69 2.72 -5.26
C ALA A 300 -12.18 3.05 -3.85
N ALA A 301 -12.81 2.52 -2.80
CA ALA A 301 -12.35 2.70 -1.42
C ALA A 301 -10.94 2.11 -1.20
N THR A 302 -10.68 0.93 -1.75
CA THR A 302 -9.39 0.23 -1.70
C THR A 302 -8.33 0.97 -2.53
N ALA A 303 -8.68 1.41 -3.74
CA ALA A 303 -7.80 2.27 -4.52
C ALA A 303 -7.46 3.57 -3.77
N GLY A 304 -8.40 4.12 -3.00
CA GLY A 304 -8.20 5.30 -2.17
C GLY A 304 -7.24 5.08 -1.01
N TYR A 305 -7.09 3.83 -0.54
CA TYR A 305 -6.09 3.48 0.46
C TYR A 305 -4.67 3.57 -0.11
N ASN A 306 -4.44 2.97 -1.28
CA ASN A 306 -3.12 2.95 -1.93
C ASN A 306 -2.74 4.30 -2.56
N ALA A 307 -3.67 4.94 -3.29
CA ALA A 307 -3.38 6.13 -4.08
C ALA A 307 -3.81 7.44 -3.40
N GLY A 308 -4.46 7.38 -2.24
CA GLY A 308 -5.13 8.52 -1.62
C GLY A 308 -6.53 8.75 -2.17
N LEU A 309 -7.47 9.06 -1.28
CA LEU A 309 -8.90 9.10 -1.59
C LEU A 309 -9.24 10.08 -2.72
N GLY A 310 -8.64 11.27 -2.77
CA GLY A 310 -8.93 12.25 -3.84
C GLY A 310 -8.60 11.76 -5.26
N ASN A 311 -7.65 10.84 -5.44
CA ASN A 311 -7.33 10.28 -6.75
C ASN A 311 -8.44 9.37 -7.30
N THR A 312 -9.37 8.94 -6.44
CA THR A 312 -10.53 8.12 -6.79
C THR A 312 -11.77 8.93 -7.09
N ASP A 313 -11.71 10.27 -7.02
CA ASP A 313 -12.84 11.13 -7.38
C ASP A 313 -13.22 10.97 -8.86
N SER A 314 -14.52 11.04 -9.12
CA SER A 314 -15.11 11.14 -10.45
C SER A 314 -16.00 12.37 -10.51
N LYS A 315 -15.87 13.15 -11.59
CA LYS A 315 -16.72 14.33 -11.84
C LYS A 315 -17.97 14.02 -12.66
N TYR A 316 -18.18 12.75 -13.01
CA TYR A 316 -19.20 12.36 -13.98
C TYR A 316 -20.44 11.80 -13.30
N GLY A 317 -21.50 12.61 -13.21
CA GLY A 317 -22.86 12.18 -12.86
C GLY A 317 -22.94 11.20 -11.69
N VAL A 318 -23.61 10.06 -11.90
CA VAL A 318 -23.81 8.99 -10.89
C VAL A 318 -22.50 8.45 -10.32
N TYR A 319 -21.40 8.49 -11.07
CA TYR A 319 -20.10 7.99 -10.62
C TYR A 319 -19.45 8.87 -9.55
N SER A 320 -19.92 10.11 -9.35
CA SER A 320 -19.36 11.01 -8.33
C SER A 320 -19.45 10.43 -6.91
N SER A 321 -20.54 9.75 -6.58
CA SER A 321 -20.73 9.11 -5.28
C SER A 321 -19.97 7.78 -5.13
N TYR A 322 -19.56 7.15 -6.23
CA TYR A 322 -18.90 5.83 -6.23
C TYR A 322 -17.41 5.89 -6.54
N GLY A 323 -16.92 7.00 -7.10
CA GLY A 323 -15.53 7.17 -7.51
C GLY A 323 -15.10 6.26 -8.66
N ARG A 324 -13.79 6.10 -8.80
CA ARG A 324 -13.12 5.30 -9.83
C ARG A 324 -11.82 4.70 -9.30
N ILE A 325 -11.30 3.71 -10.01
CA ILE A 325 -9.89 3.29 -9.86
C ILE A 325 -9.03 4.26 -10.69
N PRO A 326 -7.99 4.89 -10.13
CA PRO A 326 -7.11 5.76 -10.89
C PRO A 326 -6.28 4.93 -11.87
N ASN A 327 -5.89 5.53 -13.00
CA ASN A 327 -5.03 4.88 -14.00
C ASN A 327 -3.56 4.88 -13.57
N PHE A 328 -3.28 4.32 -12.40
CA PHE A 328 -1.95 4.07 -11.88
C PHE A 328 -1.74 2.56 -11.91
N ALA A 329 -0.73 2.10 -12.64
CA ALA A 329 -0.49 0.66 -12.82
C ALA A 329 -0.36 -0.07 -11.47
N GLU A 330 0.36 0.54 -10.52
CA GLU A 330 0.50 0.05 -9.15
C GLU A 330 -0.85 -0.09 -8.43
N THR A 331 -1.73 0.91 -8.52
CA THR A 331 -3.04 0.86 -7.85
C THR A 331 -3.98 -0.17 -8.48
N VAL A 332 -3.93 -0.34 -9.80
CA VAL A 332 -4.71 -1.37 -10.49
C VAL A 332 -4.24 -2.77 -10.08
N GLU A 333 -2.92 -2.99 -10.04
CA GLU A 333 -2.34 -4.25 -9.58
C GLU A 333 -2.67 -4.52 -8.11
N TYR A 334 -2.59 -3.50 -7.26
CA TYR A 334 -2.95 -3.56 -5.84
C TYR A 334 -4.40 -4.02 -5.63
N VAL A 335 -5.37 -3.37 -6.28
CA VAL A 335 -6.79 -3.75 -6.18
C VAL A 335 -7.02 -5.18 -6.70
N SER A 336 -6.35 -5.55 -7.80
CA SER A 336 -6.43 -6.90 -8.36
C SER A 336 -5.93 -7.98 -7.37
N ARG A 337 -4.79 -7.76 -6.72
CA ARG A 337 -4.25 -8.68 -5.71
C ARG A 337 -5.22 -8.87 -4.54
N ILE A 338 -5.82 -7.80 -4.06
CA ILE A 338 -6.74 -7.84 -2.92
C ILE A 338 -8.01 -8.60 -3.27
N LEU A 339 -8.54 -8.38 -4.46
CA LEU A 339 -9.70 -9.11 -4.97
C LEU A 339 -9.46 -10.63 -4.95
N VAL A 340 -8.30 -11.06 -5.45
CA VAL A 340 -7.90 -12.48 -5.45
C VAL A 340 -7.72 -13.00 -4.03
N ASN A 341 -6.98 -12.28 -3.18
CA ASN A 341 -6.75 -12.69 -1.80
C ASN A 341 -8.08 -12.80 -1.02
N HIS A 342 -8.99 -11.84 -1.19
CA HIS A 342 -10.32 -11.85 -0.57
C HIS A 342 -11.13 -13.07 -1.01
N HIS A 343 -11.15 -13.36 -2.32
CA HIS A 343 -11.84 -14.53 -2.85
C HIS A 343 -11.29 -15.83 -2.26
N GLU A 344 -9.97 -15.99 -2.26
CA GLU A 344 -9.28 -17.17 -1.74
C GLU A 344 -9.51 -17.39 -0.24
N ILE A 345 -9.52 -16.33 0.56
CA ILE A 345 -9.85 -16.42 1.98
C ILE A 345 -11.33 -16.79 2.17
N THR A 346 -12.23 -16.07 1.51
CA THR A 346 -13.68 -16.23 1.70
C THR A 346 -14.16 -17.62 1.30
N ARG A 347 -13.68 -18.17 0.18
CA ARG A 347 -14.08 -19.52 -0.28
C ARG A 347 -13.64 -20.65 0.66
N ARG A 348 -12.70 -20.39 1.58
CA ARG A 348 -12.17 -21.35 2.55
C ARG A 348 -12.80 -21.20 3.95
N ILE A 349 -13.70 -20.25 4.17
CA ILE A 349 -14.39 -20.04 5.46
C ILE A 349 -15.57 -21.02 5.65
N ALA A 350 -15.95 -21.73 4.59
CA ALA A 350 -17.09 -22.66 4.54
C ALA A 350 -17.10 -23.71 5.65
#